data_AF-M0ATW9-F1
#
_entry.id   AF-M0ATW9-F1
#
_cell.length_a   1.000
_cell.length_b   1.000
_cell.length_c   1.000
_cell.angle_alpha   90.00
_cell.angle_beta   90.00
_cell.angle_gamma   90.00
#
_symmetry.space_group_name_H-M   'P 1'
#
loop_
_entity.id
_entity.type
_entity.pdbx_description
1 polymer ?
#
loop_
_entity_poly.entity_id
_entity_poly.type
_entity_poly.pdbx_seq_one_letter_code
_entity_poly.pdbx_strand_id
1 'polypeptide(L)'
;FYEDDGETRAFEDGEYNVTHFSVSENNGGGVVTFERELGVQNYDDSELSSYLLNLDQSEAPRKVQAASAKYDEVDPDDVEDTPESFAYDPDEDSVLVHIPADEDHKVKLFFNGGGNRGRGNSDNNSGRGNGNGRGR
;
A
#
# COMPACT_ATOMS: atom_id res chain seq x y z
N PHE A 1 5.48 3.64 14.76
CA PHE A 1 6.58 2.73 15.11
C PHE A 1 7.42 3.40 16.17
N TYR A 2 7.79 2.66 17.21
CA TYR A 2 8.58 3.13 18.34
C TYR A 2 9.68 2.10 18.55
N GLU A 3 10.89 2.57 18.83
CA GLU A 3 12.08 1.75 19.03
C GLU A 3 12.91 2.34 20.17
N ASP A 4 13.38 1.47 21.07
CA ASP A 4 14.36 1.74 22.12
C ASP A 4 15.19 0.47 22.36
N ASP A 5 16.09 0.51 23.36
CA ASP A 5 16.96 -0.62 23.68
C ASP A 5 16.22 -1.85 24.27
N GLY A 6 14.95 -1.69 24.68
CA GLY A 6 14.15 -2.73 25.34
C GLY A 6 14.69 -3.26 26.68
N GLU A 7 15.83 -2.77 27.16
CA GLU A 7 16.57 -3.32 28.31
C GLU A 7 16.66 -2.34 29.48
N THR A 8 16.74 -1.04 29.19
CA THR A 8 16.97 -0.01 30.20
C THR A 8 15.78 0.95 30.32
N ARG A 9 15.98 2.03 31.08
CA ARG A 9 15.02 3.14 31.20
C ARG A 9 15.52 4.39 30.48
N ALA A 10 16.48 4.26 29.57
CA ALA A 10 17.03 5.40 28.83
C ALA A 10 15.96 6.16 28.03
N PHE A 11 14.84 5.50 27.69
CA PHE A 11 13.68 6.17 27.10
C PHE A 11 13.10 7.29 28.01
N GLU A 12 13.23 7.20 29.34
CA GLU A 12 12.82 8.26 30.28
C GLU A 12 13.65 9.54 30.08
N ASP A 13 14.90 9.39 29.63
CA ASP A 13 15.83 10.46 29.28
C ASP A 13 15.78 10.84 27.79
N GLY A 14 14.94 10.16 26.99
CA GLY A 14 14.69 10.49 25.58
C GLY A 14 15.43 9.64 24.56
N GLU A 15 16.09 8.55 24.97
CA GLU A 15 16.81 7.62 24.08
C GLU A 15 15.84 6.63 23.43
N TYR A 16 15.13 7.11 22.40
CA TYR A 16 14.21 6.33 21.58
C TYR A 16 14.03 6.96 20.20
N ASN A 17 13.51 6.16 19.27
CA ASN A 17 13.07 6.60 17.95
C ASN A 17 11.54 6.48 17.82
N VAL A 18 10.94 7.43 17.10
CA VAL A 18 9.54 7.39 16.69
C VAL A 18 9.46 7.62 15.18
N THR A 19 8.78 6.72 14.48
CA THR A 19 8.42 6.90 13.06
C THR A 19 6.91 6.80 12.91
N HIS A 20 6.30 7.79 12.28
CA HIS A 20 4.88 7.80 11.95
C HIS A 20 4.69 7.25 10.55
N PHE A 21 3.84 6.24 10.38
CA PHE A 21 3.48 5.70 9.07
C PHE A 21 2.07 6.13 8.70
N SER A 22 1.89 6.50 7.44
CA SER A 22 0.60 6.85 6.86
C SER A 22 0.37 6.07 5.59
N VAL A 23 -0.78 5.41 5.50
CA VAL A 23 -1.28 4.78 4.26
C VAL A 23 -2.57 5.47 3.87
N SER A 24 -2.69 5.87 2.61
CA SER A 24 -3.88 6.53 2.08
C SER A 24 -4.19 6.09 0.67
N GLU A 25 -5.49 6.01 0.36
CA GLU A 25 -5.99 5.78 -0.99
C GLU A 25 -6.52 7.11 -1.55
N ASN A 26 -6.06 7.52 -2.74
CA ASN A 26 -6.55 8.74 -3.36
C ASN A 26 -7.96 8.55 -3.94
N ASN A 27 -8.80 9.59 -3.81
CA ASN A 27 -10.16 9.63 -4.36
C ASN A 27 -10.13 9.39 -5.89
N GLY A 28 -10.48 8.16 -6.28
CA GLY A 28 -10.27 7.65 -7.65
C GLY A 28 -9.88 6.16 -7.67
N GLY A 29 -9.49 5.59 -6.52
CA GLY A 29 -9.43 4.15 -6.28
C GLY A 29 -8.27 3.39 -6.92
N GLY A 30 -7.27 4.10 -7.44
CA GLY A 30 -6.18 3.50 -8.23
C GLY A 30 -4.77 3.86 -7.76
N VAL A 31 -4.63 4.62 -6.68
CA VAL A 31 -3.31 4.96 -6.12
C VAL A 31 -3.35 4.86 -4.61
N VAL A 32 -2.57 3.93 -4.07
CA VAL A 32 -2.25 3.84 -2.65
C VAL A 32 -0.92 4.54 -2.43
N THR A 33 -0.84 5.36 -1.38
CA THR A 33 0.38 6.07 -0.98
C THR A 33 0.76 5.64 0.41
N PHE A 34 2.00 5.16 0.56
CA PHE A 34 2.69 4.98 1.82
C PHE A 34 3.67 6.12 2.05
N GLU A 35 3.70 6.63 3.27
CA GLU A 35 4.59 7.71 3.70
C GLU A 35 5.07 7.39 5.12
N ARG A 36 6.32 7.74 5.38
CA ARG A 36 6.85 7.81 6.73
C ARG A 36 7.22 9.24 7.08
N GLU A 37 7.08 9.57 8.35
CA GLU A 37 7.53 10.82 8.94
C GLU A 37 8.35 10.50 10.18
N LEU A 38 9.60 10.97 10.21
CA LEU A 38 10.48 10.79 11.35
C LEU A 38 10.08 11.77 12.46
N GLY A 39 9.85 11.23 13.65
CA GLY A 39 9.60 11.98 14.89
C GLY A 39 10.90 12.19 15.67
N VAL A 40 10.91 11.76 16.94
CA VAL A 40 12.14 11.72 17.76
C VAL A 40 13.09 10.68 17.15
N GLN A 41 14.39 10.99 17.05
CA GLN A 41 15.42 10.10 16.48
C GLN A 41 16.69 10.16 17.35
N ASN A 42 16.57 9.77 18.62
CA ASN A 42 17.64 9.91 19.62
C ASN A 42 18.22 8.54 20.07
N TYR A 43 17.85 7.47 19.40
CA TYR A 43 18.41 6.14 19.64
C TYR A 43 19.31 5.75 18.46
N ASP A 44 20.62 5.80 18.69
CA ASP A 44 21.66 5.62 17.66
C ASP A 44 21.89 4.15 17.29
N ASP A 45 21.56 3.22 18.20
CA ASP A 45 21.75 1.77 18.02
C ASP A 45 20.56 1.11 17.28
N SER A 46 19.89 1.86 16.40
CA SER A 46 18.82 1.32 15.55
C SER A 46 19.40 0.30 14.57
N GLU A 47 18.86 -0.92 14.61
CA GLU A 47 19.22 -2.00 13.67
C GLU A 47 18.27 -2.06 12.46
N LEU A 48 17.33 -1.12 12.38
CA LEU A 48 16.28 -1.09 11.36
C LEU A 48 16.84 -0.75 9.97
N SER A 49 16.86 -1.72 9.07
CA SER A 49 17.35 -1.56 7.69
C SER A 49 16.25 -1.38 6.65
N SER A 50 15.05 -1.91 6.89
CA SER A 50 13.93 -1.86 5.95
C SER A 50 12.58 -2.10 6.62
N TYR A 51 11.52 -1.85 5.85
CA TYR A 51 10.15 -2.20 6.17
C TYR A 51 9.59 -3.08 5.07
N LEU A 52 8.86 -4.13 5.45
CA LEU A 52 8.00 -4.87 4.54
C LEU A 52 6.57 -4.38 4.73
N LEU A 53 6.04 -3.69 3.72
CA LEU A 53 4.64 -3.27 3.71
C LEU A 53 3.81 -4.39 3.07
N ASN A 54 2.95 -5.02 3.86
CA ASN A 54 1.93 -5.95 3.39
C ASN A 54 0.57 -5.24 3.35
N LEU A 55 -0.02 -5.14 2.16
CA LEU A 55 -1.32 -4.50 1.92
C LEU A 55 -2.34 -5.51 1.43
N ASP A 56 -3.43 -5.69 2.17
CA ASP A 56 -4.61 -6.44 1.71
C ASP A 56 -5.20 -5.76 0.46
N GLN A 57 -4.98 -6.36 -0.71
CA GLN A 57 -5.38 -5.83 -2.01
C GLN A 57 -5.74 -6.99 -2.93
N SER A 58 -6.97 -7.00 -3.43
CA SER A 58 -7.45 -8.08 -4.30
C SER A 58 -6.90 -8.05 -5.74
N GLU A 59 -6.00 -7.13 -6.05
CA GLU A 59 -5.47 -6.93 -7.39
C GLU A 59 -3.99 -6.54 -7.35
N ALA A 60 -3.21 -7.02 -8.31
CA ALA A 60 -1.81 -6.64 -8.45
C ALA A 60 -1.65 -5.17 -8.87
N PRO A 61 -0.70 -4.42 -8.28
CA PRO A 61 -0.36 -3.09 -8.75
C PRO A 61 0.32 -3.18 -10.11
N ARG A 62 0.07 -2.21 -10.98
CA ARG A 62 0.76 -2.08 -12.26
C ARG A 62 2.20 -1.62 -12.11
N LYS A 63 2.49 -0.87 -11.03
CA LYS A 63 3.83 -0.41 -10.67
C LYS A 63 3.86 0.13 -9.25
N VAL A 64 5.03 0.08 -8.66
CA VAL A 64 5.40 0.78 -7.43
C VAL A 64 6.56 1.73 -7.70
N GLN A 65 6.55 2.91 -7.10
CA GLN A 65 7.64 3.89 -7.25
C GLN A 65 7.74 4.83 -6.06
N ALA A 66 8.97 5.24 -5.77
CA ALA A 66 9.30 6.33 -4.87
C ALA A 66 9.92 7.47 -5.69
N ALA A 67 9.33 8.68 -5.60
CA ALA A 67 9.63 9.80 -6.50
C ALA A 67 9.67 9.39 -8.00
N SER A 68 10.85 9.37 -8.62
CA SER A 68 11.08 8.93 -10.01
C SER A 68 11.63 7.50 -10.14
N ALA A 69 12.09 6.90 -9.04
CA ALA A 69 12.62 5.54 -9.01
C ALA A 69 11.46 4.54 -9.03
N LYS A 70 11.54 3.54 -9.90
CA LYS A 70 10.57 2.43 -9.93
C LYS A 70 11.13 1.28 -9.12
N TYR A 71 10.25 0.63 -8.38
CA TYR A 71 10.60 -0.59 -7.69
C TYR A 71 10.52 -1.75 -8.68
N ASP A 72 11.33 -2.77 -8.43
CA ASP A 72 11.38 -3.98 -9.26
C ASP A 72 10.25 -4.94 -8.86
N GLU A 73 9.54 -5.47 -9.85
CA GLU A 73 8.57 -6.54 -9.64
C GLU A 73 9.32 -7.87 -9.54
N VAL A 74 9.13 -8.59 -8.44
CA VAL A 74 9.79 -9.87 -8.16
C VAL A 74 8.76 -10.93 -7.75
N ASP A 75 9.20 -12.17 -7.56
CA ASP A 75 8.36 -13.22 -6.99
C ASP A 75 8.07 -12.92 -5.50
N PRO A 76 6.88 -13.27 -4.95
CA PRO A 76 6.53 -12.98 -3.55
C PRO A 76 7.56 -13.46 -2.52
N ASP A 77 8.16 -14.63 -2.75
CA ASP A 77 9.19 -15.23 -1.90
C ASP A 77 10.50 -14.42 -1.87
N ASP A 78 10.75 -13.57 -2.89
CA ASP A 78 12.00 -12.82 -3.04
C ASP A 78 11.90 -11.37 -2.54
N VAL A 79 10.68 -10.87 -2.23
CA VAL A 79 10.47 -9.46 -1.87
C VAL A 79 11.22 -9.08 -0.60
N GLU A 80 11.22 -9.95 0.42
CA GLU A 80 11.84 -9.67 1.71
C GLU A 80 13.36 -9.44 1.61
N ASP A 81 14.01 -10.08 0.65
CA ASP A 81 15.47 -10.02 0.45
C ASP A 81 15.89 -9.02 -0.64
N THR A 82 14.93 -8.42 -1.35
CA THR A 82 15.20 -7.53 -2.49
C THR A 82 14.80 -6.08 -2.18
N PRO A 83 15.77 -5.18 -1.92
CA PRO A 83 15.49 -3.76 -1.71
C PRO A 83 14.75 -3.12 -2.89
N GLU A 84 13.90 -2.13 -2.59
CA GLU A 84 13.14 -1.39 -3.60
C GLU A 84 12.37 -2.32 -4.56
N SER A 85 11.72 -3.35 -4.01
CA SER A 85 10.96 -4.33 -4.78
C SER A 85 9.50 -4.44 -4.34
N PHE A 86 8.68 -5.09 -5.16
CA PHE A 86 7.31 -5.42 -4.83
C PHE A 86 6.86 -6.74 -5.49
N ALA A 87 5.84 -7.36 -4.92
CA ALA A 87 5.12 -8.47 -5.53
C ALA A 87 3.64 -8.45 -5.15
N TYR A 88 2.83 -9.18 -5.92
CA TYR A 88 1.46 -9.53 -5.53
C TYR A 88 1.41 -11.02 -5.20
N ASP A 89 0.92 -11.35 -4.02
CA ASP A 89 0.66 -12.72 -3.58
C ASP A 89 -0.82 -13.07 -3.87
N PRO A 90 -1.09 -13.96 -4.83
CA PRO A 90 -2.45 -14.37 -5.18
C PRO A 90 -3.06 -15.37 -4.17
N ASP A 91 -2.26 -16.03 -3.34
CA ASP A 91 -2.75 -16.95 -2.33
C ASP A 91 -3.25 -16.19 -1.10
N GLU A 92 -2.64 -15.02 -0.81
CA GLU A 92 -3.02 -14.15 0.30
C GLU A 92 -3.89 -12.94 -0.09
N ASP A 93 -4.12 -12.70 -1.38
CA ASP A 93 -4.76 -11.48 -1.89
C ASP A 93 -4.07 -10.21 -1.33
N SER A 94 -2.74 -10.20 -1.38
CA SER A 94 -1.92 -9.18 -0.74
C SER A 94 -0.81 -8.64 -1.64
N VAL A 95 -0.41 -7.39 -1.39
CA VAL A 95 0.72 -6.74 -2.08
C VAL A 95 1.83 -6.50 -1.08
N LEU A 96 2.99 -7.08 -1.38
CA LEU A 96 4.22 -6.96 -0.61
C LEU A 96 5.09 -5.88 -1.25
N VAL A 97 5.63 -4.98 -0.42
CA VAL A 97 6.58 -3.95 -0.87
C VAL A 97 7.73 -3.86 0.11
N HIS A 98 8.95 -4.04 -0.38
CA HIS A 98 10.17 -3.86 0.42
C HIS A 98 10.66 -2.41 0.31
N ILE A 99 10.63 -1.68 1.42
CA ILE A 99 10.94 -0.26 1.49
C ILE A 99 12.19 -0.07 2.37
N PRO A 100 13.29 0.45 1.83
CA PRO A 100 14.47 0.77 2.64
C PRO A 100 14.15 1.74 3.79
N ALA A 101 14.81 1.55 4.95
CA ALA A 101 14.64 2.43 6.11
C ALA A 101 15.31 3.81 5.93
N ASP A 102 15.91 4.10 4.79
CA ASP A 102 16.40 5.43 4.39
C ASP A 102 15.56 6.05 3.26
N GLU A 103 14.43 5.45 2.88
CA GLU A 103 13.52 6.03 1.88
C GLU A 103 12.83 7.29 2.43
N ASP A 104 13.09 8.44 1.81
CA ASP A 104 12.56 9.76 2.19
C ASP A 104 11.37 10.21 1.32
N HIS A 105 11.05 9.46 0.27
CA HIS A 105 9.96 9.74 -0.63
C HIS A 105 8.72 8.91 -0.34
N LYS A 106 7.56 9.47 -0.70
CA LYS A 106 6.30 8.73 -0.66
C LYS A 106 6.34 7.59 -1.68
N VAL A 107 6.12 6.38 -1.19
CA VAL A 107 5.97 5.19 -2.03
C VAL A 107 4.55 5.16 -2.56
N LYS A 108 4.41 5.07 -3.89
CA LYS A 108 3.12 5.08 -4.58
C LYS A 108 2.92 3.78 -5.34
N LEU A 109 1.85 3.09 -5.00
CA LEU A 109 1.38 1.89 -5.67
C LEU A 109 0.25 2.29 -6.62
N PHE A 110 0.41 1.98 -7.90
CA PHE A 110 -0.57 2.32 -8.92
C PHE A 110 -1.31 1.06 -9.36
N PHE A 111 -2.57 0.94 -8.97
CA PHE A 111 -3.46 -0.13 -9.41
C PHE A 111 -4.11 0.25 -10.73
N ASN A 112 -4.49 -0.74 -11.52
CA ASN A 112 -5.38 -0.48 -12.66
C ASN A 112 -6.69 0.01 -12.06
N GLY A 113 -7.10 1.26 -12.35
CA GLY A 113 -8.28 1.85 -11.73
C GLY A 113 -9.48 0.91 -11.85
N GLY A 114 -9.87 0.31 -10.71
CA GLY A 114 -11.04 -0.52 -10.59
C GLY A 114 -12.29 0.35 -10.66
N GLY A 115 -12.80 0.57 -11.87
CA GLY A 115 -14.24 0.60 -12.01
C GLY A 115 -14.80 -0.66 -11.33
N ASN A 116 -15.88 -0.48 -10.57
CA ASN A 116 -16.67 -1.53 -9.92
C ASN A 116 -16.36 -1.88 -8.45
N ARG A 117 -16.45 -0.88 -7.55
CA ARG A 117 -17.11 -1.09 -6.23
C ARG A 117 -18.62 -1.31 -6.42
N GLY A 118 -18.96 -2.38 -7.15
CA GLY A 118 -20.30 -2.67 -7.67
C GLY A 118 -20.65 -4.14 -7.61
N ARG A 119 -20.42 -4.81 -6.48
CA ARG A 119 -21.17 -6.03 -6.13
C ARG A 119 -22.43 -5.63 -5.38
N GLY A 120 -23.40 -5.12 -6.15
CA GLY A 120 -24.76 -4.83 -5.74
C GLY A 120 -25.68 -5.15 -6.90
N ASN A 121 -26.13 -6.39 -6.93
CA ASN A 121 -27.20 -7.00 -7.74
C ASN A 121 -27.90 -6.10 -8.78
N SER A 122 -27.63 -6.34 -10.06
CA SER A 122 -28.33 -5.71 -11.17
C SER A 122 -29.70 -6.37 -11.39
N ASP A 123 -30.69 -6.07 -10.57
CA ASP A 123 -32.10 -6.32 -10.88
C ASP A 123 -32.65 -5.20 -11.79
N ASN A 124 -32.20 -5.18 -13.05
CA ASN A 124 -32.78 -4.31 -14.08
C ASN A 124 -34.06 -4.96 -14.63
N ASN A 125 -35.17 -4.81 -13.90
CA ASN A 125 -36.52 -4.99 -14.45
C ASN A 125 -36.92 -3.72 -15.22
N SER A 126 -36.45 -3.59 -16.46
CA SER A 126 -36.88 -2.51 -17.37
C SER A 126 -38.18 -2.90 -18.07
N GLY A 127 -39.30 -2.77 -17.37
CA GLY A 127 -40.64 -2.75 -17.97
C GLY A 127 -40.89 -1.43 -18.69
N ARG A 128 -40.48 -1.32 -19.96
CA ARG A 128 -40.93 -0.26 -20.88
C ARG A 128 -41.77 -0.87 -22.00
N GLY A 129 -43.08 -0.96 -21.74
CA GLY A 129 -44.06 -1.20 -22.78
C GLY A 129 -44.15 0.00 -23.71
N ASN A 130 -43.80 -0.19 -24.98
CA ASN A 130 -44.11 0.75 -26.04
C ASN A 130 -44.54 -0.04 -27.28
N GLY A 131 -45.83 -0.38 -27.35
CA GLY A 131 -46.46 -1.05 -28.48
C GLY A 131 -47.28 -0.06 -29.30
N ASN A 132 -46.64 0.58 -30.28
CA ASN A 132 -47.33 1.28 -31.36
C ASN A 132 -47.65 0.27 -32.46
N GLY A 133 -48.93 -0.03 -32.69
CA GLY A 133 -49.41 -0.86 -33.80
C GLY A 133 -50.52 -0.16 -34.57
N ARG A 134 -50.21 0.33 -35.76
CA ARG A 134 -51.15 0.87 -36.76
C ARG A 134 -51.60 -0.23 -37.73
N GLY A 135 -52.84 -0.12 -38.22
CA GLY A 135 -53.37 -0.78 -39.42
C GLY A 135 -54.41 -1.84 -39.08
N ARG A 136 -55.63 -1.86 -39.63
CA ARG A 136 -56.21 -1.22 -40.83
C ARG A 136 -57.70 -0.95 -40.57
#